data_AF-A0A150P6K8-F1
#
_entry.id   AF-A0A150P6K8-F1
#
_cell.length_a   1.000
_cell.length_b   1.000
_cell.length_c   1.000
_cell.angle_alpha   90.00
_cell.angle_beta   90.00
_cell.angle_gamma   90.00
#
_symmetry.space_group_name_H-M   'P 1'
#
loop_
_entity.id
_entity.type
_entity.pdbx_description
1 polymer ?
#
loop_
_entity_poly.entity_id
_entity_poly.type
_entity_poly.pdbx_seq_one_letter_code
_entity_poly.pdbx_strand_id
1 'polypeptide(L)'
;PDDAHPRAVAALADPFFWSLTDETAPFGNETAHETLTAFRDFRDEHPKGSPLELLDALLARWEVESAHWNAVDAAEVQALGEEDEYSLLTRDEAILALAFSQIVTEGRLDPEVRRRALLALARQALPALLSAFEGRALERALRIDRMRAVLSERWE
;
A
#
# COMPACT_ATOMS: atom_id res chain seq x y z
N PRO A 1 0.73 -15.43 -8.62
CA PRO A 1 1.83 -16.39 -8.41
C PRO A 1 2.57 -16.72 -9.71
N ASP A 2 1.85 -17.12 -10.74
CA ASP A 2 2.48 -17.71 -11.95
C ASP A 2 3.16 -16.66 -12.85
N ASP A 3 2.64 -15.43 -12.89
CA ASP A 3 3.22 -14.31 -13.64
C ASP A 3 4.02 -13.32 -12.75
N ALA A 4 4.22 -13.66 -11.47
CA ALA A 4 4.94 -12.80 -10.55
C ALA A 4 6.45 -12.90 -10.74
N HIS A 5 7.17 -11.80 -10.52
CA HIS A 5 8.61 -11.76 -10.61
C HIS A 5 9.25 -12.78 -9.63
N PRO A 6 10.26 -13.59 -10.04
CA PRO A 6 10.82 -14.65 -9.20
C PRO A 6 11.33 -14.17 -7.83
N ARG A 7 11.90 -12.96 -7.77
CA ARG A 7 12.32 -12.34 -6.51
C ARG A 7 11.14 -12.08 -5.57
N ALA A 8 10.00 -11.63 -6.09
CA ALA A 8 8.80 -11.43 -5.30
C ALA A 8 8.25 -12.76 -4.79
N VAL A 9 8.23 -13.80 -5.62
CA VAL A 9 7.84 -15.16 -5.20
C VAL A 9 8.73 -15.66 -4.05
N ALA A 10 10.04 -15.41 -4.12
CA ALA A 10 10.96 -15.80 -3.06
C ALA A 10 10.79 -15.01 -1.76
N ALA A 11 10.56 -13.69 -1.85
CA ALA A 11 10.43 -12.81 -0.68
C ALA A 11 9.05 -12.88 -0.02
N LEU A 12 7.99 -13.05 -0.82
CA LEU A 12 6.60 -13.06 -0.38
C LEU A 12 6.10 -14.50 -0.16
N ALA A 13 6.84 -15.31 0.60
CA ALA A 13 6.55 -16.73 0.77
C ALA A 13 5.24 -17.00 1.56
N ASP A 14 4.76 -16.03 2.34
CA ASP A 14 3.51 -16.14 3.08
C ASP A 14 2.29 -15.91 2.14
N PRO A 15 1.33 -16.86 2.05
CA PRO A 15 0.12 -16.72 1.24
C PRO A 15 -0.66 -15.43 1.47
N PHE A 16 -0.54 -14.87 2.67
CA PHE A 16 -1.08 -13.55 3.03
C PHE A 16 -0.80 -12.45 2.01
N PHE A 17 0.43 -12.36 1.48
CA PHE A 17 0.79 -11.30 0.53
C PHE A 17 0.08 -11.42 -0.82
N TRP A 18 -0.53 -12.57 -1.09
CA TRP A 18 -1.23 -12.90 -2.33
C TRP A 18 -2.75 -12.92 -2.14
N SER A 19 -3.23 -12.67 -0.93
CA SER A 19 -4.66 -12.69 -0.64
C SER A 19 -5.35 -11.47 -1.19
N LEU A 20 -6.38 -11.72 -2.01
CA LEU A 20 -7.26 -10.73 -2.62
C LEU A 20 -8.52 -10.46 -1.77
N THR A 21 -8.71 -11.22 -0.68
CA THR A 21 -9.95 -11.15 0.12
C THR A 21 -9.68 -11.00 1.61
N ASP A 22 -8.42 -11.04 2.03
CA ASP A 22 -8.05 -10.75 3.41
C ASP A 22 -7.77 -9.26 3.51
N GLU A 23 -8.70 -8.50 4.06
CA GLU A 23 -8.59 -7.04 4.24
C GLU A 23 -7.32 -6.61 5.00
N THR A 24 -6.67 -7.52 5.74
CA THR A 24 -5.40 -7.23 6.41
C THR A 24 -4.18 -7.37 5.49
N ALA A 25 -4.36 -7.82 4.25
CA ALA A 25 -3.36 -8.03 3.20
C ALA A 25 -3.14 -6.79 2.34
N PRO A 26 -1.99 -6.68 1.64
CA PRO A 26 -1.72 -5.54 0.76
C PRO A 26 -2.66 -5.44 -0.44
N PHE A 27 -3.35 -6.53 -0.81
CA PHE A 27 -4.31 -6.57 -1.91
C PHE A 27 -5.73 -6.93 -1.44
N GLY A 28 -6.03 -6.78 -0.15
CA GLY A 28 -7.24 -7.29 0.47
C GLY A 28 -8.54 -6.52 0.23
N ASN A 29 -8.49 -5.42 -0.52
CA ASN A 29 -9.61 -4.50 -0.70
C ASN A 29 -9.72 -4.01 -2.15
N GLU A 30 -10.82 -3.34 -2.46
CA GLU A 30 -11.12 -2.85 -3.82
C GLU A 30 -10.09 -1.83 -4.31
N THR A 31 -9.69 -0.86 -3.47
CA THR A 31 -8.64 0.13 -3.76
C THR A 31 -7.36 -0.55 -4.26
N ALA A 32 -6.96 -1.62 -3.58
CA ALA A 32 -5.74 -2.34 -3.86
C ALA A 32 -5.84 -3.21 -5.13
N HIS A 33 -6.99 -3.83 -5.37
CA HIS A 33 -7.25 -4.54 -6.63
C HIS A 33 -7.17 -3.61 -7.84
N GLU A 34 -7.83 -2.46 -7.73
CA GLU A 34 -7.82 -1.45 -8.78
C GLU A 34 -6.40 -0.93 -9.02
N THR A 35 -5.66 -0.63 -7.94
CA THR A 35 -4.26 -0.20 -8.03
C THR A 35 -3.36 -1.25 -8.71
N LEU A 36 -3.50 -2.53 -8.35
CA LEU A 36 -2.71 -3.61 -8.96
C LEU A 36 -2.99 -3.76 -10.45
N THR A 37 -4.27 -3.67 -10.83
CA THR A 37 -4.69 -3.77 -12.23
C THR A 37 -4.15 -2.58 -13.02
N ALA A 38 -4.40 -1.37 -12.53
CA ALA A 38 -3.93 -0.14 -13.15
C ALA A 38 -2.39 -0.08 -13.25
N PHE A 39 -1.67 -0.65 -12.29
CA PHE A 39 -0.22 -0.71 -12.33
C PHE A 39 0.33 -1.59 -13.46
N ARG A 40 -0.33 -2.72 -13.72
CA ARG A 40 0.07 -3.62 -14.82
C ARG A 40 -0.18 -2.95 -16.16
N ASP A 41 -1.37 -2.38 -16.35
CA ASP A 41 -1.71 -1.64 -17.57
C ASP A 41 -0.77 -0.44 -17.78
N PHE A 42 -0.52 0.34 -16.73
CA PHE A 42 0.42 1.46 -16.77
C PHE A 42 1.83 1.01 -17.14
N ARG A 43 2.30 -0.15 -16.67
CA ARG A 43 3.65 -0.61 -17.00
C ARG A 43 3.77 -1.08 -18.45
N ASP A 44 2.70 -1.63 -19.03
CA ASP A 44 2.66 -2.01 -20.45
C ASP A 44 2.70 -0.76 -21.35
N GLU A 45 1.96 0.29 -21.00
CA GLU A 45 1.90 1.55 -21.76
C GLU A 45 3.12 2.47 -21.50
N HIS A 46 3.61 2.46 -20.26
CA HIS A 46 4.72 3.29 -19.79
C HIS A 46 5.81 2.43 -19.12
N PRO A 47 6.61 1.67 -19.90
CA PRO A 47 7.62 0.75 -19.35
C PRO A 47 8.62 1.38 -18.37
N LYS A 48 8.86 2.69 -18.49
CA LYS A 48 9.76 3.48 -17.62
C LYS A 48 9.05 4.59 -16.85
N GLY A 49 7.72 4.68 -16.93
CA GLY A 49 6.93 5.66 -16.20
C GLY A 49 7.11 5.51 -14.69
N SER A 50 6.99 6.63 -13.98
CA SER A 50 7.10 6.63 -12.54
C SER A 50 5.83 6.02 -11.93
N PRO A 51 5.93 5.06 -10.99
CA PRO A 51 4.75 4.58 -10.26
C PRO A 51 3.98 5.71 -9.56
N LEU A 52 4.66 6.81 -9.20
CA LEU A 52 4.01 7.96 -8.57
C LEU A 52 3.11 8.74 -9.54
N GLU A 53 3.43 8.75 -10.84
CA GLU A 53 2.54 9.36 -11.85
C GLU A 53 1.20 8.61 -11.91
N LEU A 54 1.25 7.27 -11.83
CA LEU A 54 0.06 6.45 -11.69
C LEU A 54 -0.69 6.74 -10.39
N LEU A 55 0.03 6.79 -9.26
CA LEU A 55 -0.59 7.09 -7.96
C LEU A 55 -1.36 8.40 -8.01
N ASP A 56 -0.74 9.47 -8.50
CA ASP A 56 -1.37 10.79 -8.57
C ASP A 56 -2.59 10.76 -9.50
N ALA A 57 -2.53 10.02 -10.61
CA ALA A 57 -3.68 9.84 -11.52
C ALA A 57 -4.83 9.04 -10.88
N LEU A 58 -4.53 7.99 -10.11
CA LEU A 58 -5.53 7.21 -9.38
C LEU A 58 -6.21 8.05 -8.30
N LEU A 59 -5.44 8.72 -7.45
CA LEU A 59 -5.97 9.56 -6.38
C LEU A 59 -6.83 10.71 -6.92
N ALA A 60 -6.37 11.39 -7.97
CA ALA A 60 -7.15 12.45 -8.61
C ALA A 60 -8.48 11.94 -9.17
N ARG A 61 -8.51 10.73 -9.75
CA ARG A 61 -9.74 10.11 -10.28
C ARG A 61 -10.72 9.72 -9.18
N TRP A 62 -10.22 9.34 -8.01
CA TRP A 62 -11.04 9.02 -6.85
C TRP A 62 -11.39 10.25 -6.00
N GLU A 63 -11.01 11.45 -6.45
CA GLU A 63 -11.21 12.71 -5.72
C GLU A 63 -10.51 12.72 -4.34
N VAL A 64 -9.44 11.92 -4.20
CA VAL A 64 -8.63 11.83 -2.99
C VAL A 64 -7.40 12.74 -3.12
N GLU A 65 -7.12 13.52 -2.09
CA GLU A 65 -5.98 14.43 -2.09
C GLU A 65 -4.63 13.68 -1.98
N SER A 66 -3.69 13.96 -2.90
CA SER A 66 -2.30 13.46 -2.84
C SER A 66 -1.42 14.34 -1.94
N ALA A 67 -1.84 14.55 -0.69
CA ALA A 67 -1.15 15.40 0.29
C ALA A 67 -0.88 14.68 1.62
N HIS A 68 -0.24 15.38 2.56
CA HIS A 68 -0.01 14.92 3.94
C HIS A 68 0.75 13.59 4.08
N TRP A 69 1.55 13.20 3.08
CA TRP A 69 2.27 11.92 3.07
C TRP A 69 3.20 11.70 4.27
N ASN A 70 3.67 12.78 4.91
CA ASN A 70 4.60 12.74 6.05
C ASN A 70 3.89 12.72 7.41
N ALA A 71 2.56 12.90 7.46
CA ALA A 71 1.80 12.89 8.70
C ALA A 71 1.88 11.49 9.35
N VAL A 72 2.47 11.42 10.54
CA VAL A 72 2.57 10.17 11.34
C VAL A 72 2.42 10.43 12.84
N ASP A 73 2.28 11.69 13.24
CA ASP A 73 1.93 12.03 14.61
C ASP A 73 0.49 11.61 14.91
N ALA A 74 0.24 11.08 16.11
CA ALA A 74 -1.06 10.53 16.44
C ALA A 74 -2.19 11.57 16.42
N ALA A 75 -1.91 12.80 16.88
CA ALA A 75 -2.91 13.86 16.90
C ALA A 75 -3.16 14.42 15.49
N GLU A 76 -2.12 14.57 14.69
CA GLU A 76 -2.24 14.98 13.28
C GLU A 76 -3.06 13.96 12.47
N VAL A 77 -2.74 12.66 12.60
CA VAL A 77 -3.45 11.59 11.88
C VAL A 77 -4.90 11.49 12.34
N GLN A 78 -5.16 11.64 13.65
CA GLN A 78 -6.53 11.69 14.16
C GLN A 78 -7.31 12.86 13.54
N ALA A 79 -6.73 14.07 13.52
CA ALA A 79 -7.40 15.24 12.94
C ALA A 79 -7.70 15.06 11.44
N LEU A 80 -6.77 14.48 10.67
CA LEU A 80 -6.98 14.16 9.26
C LEU A 80 -8.12 13.13 9.08
N GLY A 81 -8.21 12.13 9.95
CA GLY A 81 -9.29 11.14 9.91
C GLY A 81 -10.65 11.73 10.31
N GLU A 82 -10.68 12.66 11.27
CA GLU A 82 -11.91 13.37 11.64
C GLU A 82 -12.42 14.28 10.51
N GLU A 83 -11.52 14.82 9.68
CA GLU A 83 -11.86 15.60 8.49
C GLU A 83 -12.35 14.70 7.33
N ASP A 84 -11.57 13.68 6.97
CA ASP A 84 -11.89 12.74 5.89
C ASP A 84 -11.16 11.40 6.06
N GLU A 85 -11.73 10.53 6.90
CA GLU A 85 -11.22 9.17 7.13
C GLU A 85 -11.16 8.35 5.84
N TYR A 86 -12.14 8.49 4.95
CA TYR A 86 -12.22 7.73 3.72
C TYR A 86 -11.03 8.04 2.81
N SER A 87 -10.78 9.32 2.53
CA SER A 87 -9.63 9.75 1.73
C SER A 87 -8.30 9.36 2.36
N LEU A 88 -8.17 9.48 3.68
CA LEU A 88 -6.98 9.08 4.42
C LEU A 88 -6.66 7.59 4.24
N LEU A 89 -7.67 6.73 4.42
CA LEU A 89 -7.52 5.28 4.28
C LEU A 89 -7.28 4.88 2.82
N THR A 90 -8.10 5.36 1.87
CA THR A 90 -7.95 5.06 0.44
C THR A 90 -6.56 5.44 -0.06
N ARG A 91 -6.03 6.61 0.35
CA ARG A 91 -4.67 7.04 0.01
C ARG A 91 -3.61 6.07 0.53
N ASP A 92 -3.72 5.68 1.80
CA ASP A 92 -2.76 4.77 2.45
C ASP A 92 -2.83 3.35 1.86
N GLU A 93 -4.02 2.88 1.53
CA GLU A 93 -4.24 1.61 0.81
C GLU A 93 -3.64 1.64 -0.60
N ALA A 94 -3.85 2.72 -1.35
CA ALA A 94 -3.35 2.86 -2.71
C ALA A 94 -1.82 2.83 -2.77
N ILE A 95 -1.13 3.58 -1.89
CA ILE A 95 0.34 3.56 -1.88
C ILE A 95 0.90 2.21 -1.41
N LEU A 96 0.23 1.55 -0.47
CA LEU A 96 0.63 0.23 0.00
C LEU A 96 0.47 -0.80 -1.12
N ALA A 97 -0.69 -0.82 -1.78
CA ALA A 97 -0.95 -1.69 -2.92
C ALA A 97 0.06 -1.43 -4.04
N LEU A 98 0.31 -0.17 -4.40
CA LEU A 98 1.27 0.21 -5.43
C LEU A 98 2.68 -0.32 -5.16
N ALA A 99 3.15 -0.22 -3.91
CA ALA A 99 4.45 -0.75 -3.53
C ALA A 99 4.54 -2.27 -3.76
N PHE A 100 3.52 -3.01 -3.33
CA PHE A 100 3.47 -4.46 -3.53
C PHE A 100 3.21 -4.83 -5.00
N SER A 101 2.47 -4.03 -5.78
CA SER A 101 2.30 -4.22 -7.22
C SER A 101 3.62 -4.10 -7.95
N GLN A 102 4.44 -3.10 -7.61
CA GLN A 102 5.78 -2.97 -8.21
C GLN A 102 6.68 -4.13 -7.83
N ILE A 103 6.66 -4.57 -6.57
CA ILE A 103 7.41 -5.75 -6.13
C ILE A 103 6.98 -6.98 -6.94
N VAL A 104 5.68 -7.27 -7.00
CA VAL A 104 5.13 -8.46 -7.63
C VAL A 104 5.38 -8.48 -9.13
N THR A 105 5.26 -7.34 -9.81
CA THR A 105 5.42 -7.26 -11.27
C THR A 105 6.88 -7.14 -11.69
N GLU A 106 7.71 -6.41 -10.95
CA GLU A 106 9.04 -6.01 -11.41
C GLU A 106 10.18 -6.51 -10.53
N GLY A 107 9.90 -7.04 -9.34
CA GLY A 107 10.94 -7.49 -8.42
C GLY A 107 11.85 -6.37 -7.91
N ARG A 108 11.39 -5.13 -7.94
CA ARG A 108 12.07 -3.93 -7.46
C ARG A 108 11.06 -3.00 -6.81
N LEU A 109 11.54 -1.95 -6.16
CA LEU A 109 10.68 -0.97 -5.50
C LEU A 109 11.32 0.42 -5.59
N ASP A 110 10.57 1.36 -6.12
CA ASP A 110 10.98 2.76 -6.17
C ASP A 110 11.21 3.32 -4.74
N PRO A 111 12.32 4.02 -4.48
CA PRO A 111 12.64 4.50 -3.13
C PRO A 111 11.60 5.43 -2.51
N GLU A 112 10.94 6.27 -3.30
CA GLU A 112 9.93 7.20 -2.80
C GLU A 112 8.60 6.48 -2.58
N VAL A 113 8.23 5.53 -3.45
CA VAL A 113 7.09 4.63 -3.21
C VAL A 113 7.29 3.86 -1.90
N ARG A 114 8.49 3.29 -1.69
CA ARG A 114 8.86 2.61 -0.44
C ARG A 114 8.68 3.51 0.77
N ARG A 115 9.20 4.74 0.70
CA ARG A 115 9.13 5.71 1.81
C ARG A 115 7.68 6.02 2.16
N ARG A 116 6.83 6.33 1.18
CA ARG A 116 5.42 6.65 1.42
C ARG A 116 4.62 5.44 1.93
N ALA A 117 4.89 4.24 1.41
CA ALA A 117 4.26 3.01 1.90
C ALA A 117 4.64 2.68 3.35
N LEU A 118 5.90 2.89 3.74
CA LEU A 118 6.33 2.73 5.13
C LEU A 118 5.66 3.76 6.06
N LEU A 119 5.45 5.00 5.61
CA LEU A 119 4.71 6.02 6.37
C LEU A 119 3.22 5.69 6.48
N ALA A 120 2.60 5.16 5.43
CA ALA A 120 1.23 4.64 5.48
C ALA A 120 1.09 3.51 6.51
N LEU A 121 2.02 2.55 6.51
CA LEU A 121 2.08 1.50 7.53
C LEU A 121 2.34 2.06 8.94
N ALA A 122 3.06 3.17 9.06
CA ALA A 122 3.22 3.89 10.34
C ALA A 122 1.90 4.45 10.84
N ARG A 123 1.15 5.15 9.98
CA ARG A 123 -0.18 5.67 10.31
C ARG A 123 -1.17 4.58 10.66
N GLN A 124 -1.28 3.54 9.84
CA GLN A 124 -2.25 2.45 10.04
C GLN A 124 -1.97 1.60 11.30
N ALA A 125 -0.78 1.73 11.91
CA ALA A 125 -0.47 1.13 13.19
C ALA A 125 -0.93 1.98 14.39
N LEU A 126 -1.33 3.24 14.17
CA LEU A 126 -1.85 4.11 15.21
C LEU A 126 -3.24 3.63 15.65
N PRO A 127 -3.60 3.78 16.94
CA PRO A 127 -4.90 3.36 17.45
C PRO A 127 -6.10 3.90 16.65
N ALA A 128 -6.01 5.15 16.18
CA ALA A 128 -7.08 5.83 15.44
C ALA A 128 -7.49 5.09 14.15
N LEU A 129 -6.53 4.46 13.45
CA LEU A 129 -6.82 3.72 12.21
C LEU A 129 -6.87 2.21 12.44
N LEU A 130 -6.12 1.71 13.42
CA LEU A 130 -6.09 0.28 13.72
C LEU A 130 -7.45 -0.23 14.25
N SER A 131 -8.22 0.63 14.92
CA SER A 131 -9.56 0.29 15.41
C SER A 131 -10.57 -0.02 14.30
N ALA A 132 -10.35 0.44 13.07
CA ALA A 132 -11.21 0.14 11.93
C ALA A 132 -11.24 -1.36 11.59
N PHE A 133 -10.21 -2.12 11.99
CA PHE A 133 -10.12 -3.56 11.79
C PHE A 133 -10.78 -4.34 12.93
N GLU A 134 -12.04 -4.04 13.25
CA GLU A 134 -12.80 -4.58 14.39
C GLU A 134 -12.56 -6.09 14.63
N GLY A 135 -12.15 -6.46 15.84
CA GLY A 135 -11.86 -7.86 16.21
C GLY A 135 -10.59 -8.46 15.56
N ARG A 136 -10.01 -7.80 14.56
CA ARG A 136 -8.78 -8.19 13.84
C ARG A 136 -7.62 -7.21 14.03
N ALA A 137 -7.75 -6.18 14.86
CA ALA A 137 -6.71 -5.17 15.12
C ALA A 137 -5.33 -5.77 15.46
N LEU A 138 -5.29 -6.81 16.31
CA LEU A 138 -4.04 -7.51 16.64
C LEU A 138 -3.44 -8.21 15.41
N GLU A 139 -4.29 -8.87 14.62
CA GLU A 139 -3.86 -9.51 13.38
C GLU A 139 -3.31 -8.45 12.42
N ARG A 140 -4.03 -7.34 12.22
CA ARG A 140 -3.59 -6.23 11.38
C ARG A 140 -2.24 -5.67 11.82
N ALA A 141 -2.02 -5.47 13.12
CA ALA A 141 -0.72 -5.02 13.63
C ALA A 141 0.41 -5.99 13.26
N LEU A 142 0.21 -7.31 13.42
CA LEU A 142 1.19 -8.32 13.01
C LEU A 142 1.42 -8.33 11.49
N ARG A 143 0.37 -8.10 10.70
CA ARG A 143 0.47 -7.98 9.24
C ARG A 143 1.23 -6.73 8.81
N ILE A 144 1.04 -5.61 9.50
CA ILE A 144 1.80 -4.38 9.29
C ILE A 144 3.29 -4.65 9.52
N ASP A 145 3.68 -5.33 10.60
CA ASP A 145 5.08 -5.65 10.86
C ASP A 145 5.69 -6.54 9.76
N ARG A 146 4.93 -7.53 9.26
CA ARG A 146 5.37 -8.35 8.11
C ARG A 146 5.57 -7.53 6.85
N MET A 147 4.62 -6.65 6.52
CA MET A 147 4.74 -5.77 5.36
C MET A 147 5.92 -4.81 5.49
N ARG A 148 6.14 -4.23 6.67
CA ARG A 148 7.31 -3.36 6.94
C ARG A 148 8.62 -4.11 6.75
N ALA A 149 8.72 -5.35 7.21
CA ALA A 149 9.92 -6.16 7.04
C ALA A 149 10.28 -6.31 5.55
N VAL A 150 9.31 -6.71 4.72
CA VAL A 150 9.48 -6.84 3.27
C VAL A 150 9.87 -5.50 2.63
N LEU A 151 9.16 -4.42 2.96
CA LEU A 151 9.43 -3.09 2.39
C LEU A 151 10.76 -2.50 2.87
N SER A 152 11.37 -3.03 3.94
CA SER A 152 12.68 -2.59 4.43
C SER A 152 13.84 -3.34 3.77
N GLU A 153 13.57 -4.39 2.99
CA GLU A 153 14.59 -5.08 2.21
C GLU A 153 15.12 -4.19 1.07
N ARG A 154 16.30 -4.56 0.56
CA ARG A 154 16.87 -3.90 -0.61
C ARG A 154 16.14 -4.42 -1.85
N TRP A 155 15.47 -3.53 -2.58
CA TRP A 155 14.70 -3.79 -3.79
C TRP A 155 15.25 -3.00 -5.00
N GLU A 156 16.56 -3.10 -5.22
CA GLU A 156 17.23 -2.54 -6.41
C GLU A 156 17.08 -3.41 -7.65
#